data_AF-A0A328EEV4-F1
#
_entry.id   AF-A0A328EEV4-F1
#
_cell.length_a   1.000
_cell.length_b   1.000
_cell.length_c   1.000
_cell.angle_alpha   90.00
_cell.angle_beta   90.00
_cell.angle_gamma   90.00
#
_symmetry.space_group_name_H-M   'P 1'
#
loop_
_entity.id
_entity.type
_entity.pdbx_description
1 polymer ?
#
loop_
_entity_poly.entity_id
_entity_poly.type
_entity_poly.pdbx_seq_one_letter_code
_entity_poly.pdbx_strand_id
1 'polypeptide(L)'
;MIWSIDTVKNYWKTDRKKSILFLLITIIIALASFFTEASIYGFAMFLVFYFGYGNKKRLSILYIILCIGVFFLELGAPQEYAILYMNIQWAMILALPLMLLYNGQKGKYSLKYLFYVFYPAHLWILYFLSEFYK
;
A
#
# COMPACT_ATOMS: atom_id res chain seq x y z
N MET A 1 -9.04 4.62 3.51
CA MET A 1 -9.87 3.67 2.73
C MET A 1 -10.46 2.53 3.57
N ILE A 2 -9.70 1.82 4.44
CA ILE A 2 -10.27 0.74 5.27
C ILE A 2 -11.42 1.26 6.15
N TRP A 3 -11.14 2.33 6.90
CA TRP A 3 -12.12 2.98 7.76
C TRP A 3 -13.40 3.42 7.03
N SER A 4 -13.28 3.92 5.79
CA SER A 4 -14.45 4.39 5.04
C SER A 4 -15.34 3.22 4.61
N ILE A 5 -14.74 2.08 4.20
CA ILE A 5 -15.48 0.85 3.90
C ILE A 5 -16.18 0.30 5.14
N ASP A 6 -15.47 0.23 6.27
CA ASP A 6 -16.06 -0.25 7.52
C ASP A 6 -17.23 0.63 7.95
N THR A 7 -17.10 1.95 7.76
CA THR A 7 -18.15 2.91 8.06
C THR A 7 -19.37 2.74 7.16
N VAL A 8 -19.19 2.49 5.86
CA VAL A 8 -20.29 2.14 4.93
C VAL A 8 -21.06 0.93 5.46
N LYS A 9 -20.33 -0.13 5.83
CA LYS A 9 -20.92 -1.39 6.32
C LYS A 9 -21.70 -1.19 7.61
N ASN A 10 -21.17 -0.38 8.53
CA ASN A 10 -21.82 -0.08 9.81
C ASN A 10 -23.14 0.67 9.61
N TYR A 11 -23.18 1.67 8.72
CA TYR A 11 -24.40 2.45 8.49
C TYR A 11 -25.37 1.81 7.51
N TRP A 12 -25.00 0.75 6.78
CA TRP A 12 -25.83 0.15 5.73
C TRP A 12 -27.24 -0.22 6.19
N LYS A 13 -27.37 -0.78 7.40
CA LYS A 13 -28.66 -1.21 7.96
C LYS A 13 -29.37 -0.13 8.79
N THR A 14 -28.63 0.88 9.27
CA THR A 14 -29.16 1.88 10.22
C THR A 14 -29.54 3.18 9.53
N ASP A 15 -28.68 3.69 8.64
CA ASP A 15 -28.87 4.97 7.95
C ASP A 15 -28.32 4.89 6.52
N ARG A 16 -29.23 4.61 5.58
CA ARG A 16 -28.88 4.41 4.17
C ARG A 16 -28.29 5.68 3.53
N LYS A 17 -28.71 6.88 3.94
CA LYS A 17 -28.18 8.14 3.39
C LYS A 17 -26.72 8.33 3.79
N LYS A 18 -26.40 8.10 5.08
CA LYS A 18 -25.01 8.14 5.55
C LYS A 18 -24.16 7.06 4.90
N SER A 19 -24.67 5.85 4.74
CA SER A 19 -23.95 4.76 4.08
C SER A 19 -23.59 5.10 2.63
N ILE A 20 -24.52 5.69 1.86
CA ILE A 20 -24.27 6.17 0.49
C ILE A 20 -23.21 7.28 0.46
N LEU A 21 -23.26 8.24 1.40
CA LEU A 21 -22.23 9.29 1.52
C LEU A 21 -20.84 8.69 1.74
N PHE A 22 -20.69 7.75 2.67
CA PHE A 22 -19.41 7.10 2.92
C PHE A 22 -18.95 6.20 1.76
N LEU A 23 -19.88 5.67 0.97
CA LEU A 23 -19.56 4.94 -0.25
C LEU A 23 -18.94 5.86 -1.31
N LEU A 24 -19.54 7.04 -1.52
CA LEU A 24 -18.97 8.06 -2.40
C LEU A 24 -17.59 8.51 -1.93
N ILE A 25 -17.41 8.74 -0.62
CA ILE A 25 -16.10 9.06 -0.03
C ILE A 25 -15.08 7.94 -0.31
N THR A 26 -15.49 6.67 -0.16
CA THR A 26 -14.62 5.52 -0.44
C THR A 26 -14.18 5.49 -1.91
N ILE A 27 -15.10 5.73 -2.84
CA ILE A 27 -14.79 5.80 -4.28
C ILE A 27 -13.82 6.95 -4.57
N ILE A 28 -14.05 8.13 -3.98
CA ILE A 28 -13.14 9.27 -4.14
C ILE A 28 -11.74 8.95 -3.63
N ILE A 29 -11.62 8.32 -2.45
CA ILE A 29 -10.31 7.91 -1.90
C ILE A 29 -9.65 6.86 -2.80
N ALA A 30 -10.42 5.90 -3.32
CA ALA A 30 -9.92 4.89 -4.25
C ALA A 30 -9.38 5.54 -5.54
N LEU A 31 -10.12 6.47 -6.14
CA LEU A 31 -9.69 7.20 -7.32
C LEU A 31 -8.47 8.08 -7.04
N ALA A 32 -8.45 8.80 -5.92
CA ALA A 32 -7.31 9.62 -5.51
C ALA A 32 -6.04 8.79 -5.29
N SER A 33 -6.17 7.53 -4.86
CA SER A 33 -5.03 6.63 -4.62
C SER A 33 -4.22 6.37 -5.90
N PHE A 34 -4.84 6.40 -7.08
CA PHE A 34 -4.14 6.23 -8.35
C PHE A 34 -3.16 7.36 -8.69
N PHE A 35 -3.36 8.55 -8.10
CA PHE A 35 -2.50 9.72 -8.30
C PHE A 35 -1.39 9.83 -7.25
N THR A 36 -1.28 8.86 -6.35
CA THR A 36 -0.19 8.80 -5.37
C THR A 36 1.03 8.12 -5.97
N GLU A 37 2.20 8.31 -5.35
CA GLU A 37 3.45 7.61 -5.73
C GLU A 37 3.27 6.08 -5.80
N ALA A 38 2.38 5.53 -4.96
CA ALA A 38 2.10 4.10 -4.93
C ALA A 38 1.25 3.61 -6.12
N SER A 39 0.66 4.51 -6.90
CA SER A 39 -0.12 4.25 -8.12
C SER A 39 -1.15 3.11 -7.97
N ILE A 40 -1.37 2.33 -9.04
CA ILE A 40 -2.24 1.15 -9.04
C ILE A 40 -1.75 0.06 -8.08
N TYR A 41 -0.44 -0.03 -7.83
CA TYR A 41 0.13 -1.04 -6.95
C TYR A 41 -0.28 -0.82 -5.49
N GLY A 42 -0.35 0.44 -5.03
CA GLY A 42 -0.83 0.80 -3.71
C GLY A 42 -2.30 0.44 -3.51
N PHE A 43 -3.13 0.69 -4.53
CA PHE A 43 -4.54 0.28 -4.51
C PHE A 43 -4.69 -1.24 -4.47
N ALA A 44 -3.91 -1.97 -5.27
CA ALA A 44 -3.92 -3.44 -5.27
C ALA A 44 -3.46 -4.02 -3.91
N MET A 45 -2.38 -3.48 -3.35
CA MET A 45 -1.88 -3.85 -2.00
C MET A 45 -2.96 -3.64 -0.95
N PHE A 46 -3.68 -2.52 -1.01
CA PHE A 46 -4.79 -2.28 -0.11
C PHE A 46 -5.83 -3.40 -0.18
N LEU A 47 -6.23 -3.84 -1.37
CA LEU A 47 -7.24 -4.91 -1.52
C LEU A 47 -6.72 -6.23 -0.92
N VAL A 48 -5.45 -6.55 -1.15
CA VAL A 48 -4.81 -7.72 -0.56
C VAL A 48 -4.85 -7.66 0.96
N PHE A 49 -4.49 -6.53 1.56
CA PHE A 49 -4.50 -6.38 3.02
C PHE A 49 -5.90 -6.38 3.60
N TYR A 50 -6.87 -5.74 2.94
CA TYR A 50 -8.25 -5.69 3.39
C TYR A 50 -8.90 -7.09 3.38
N PHE A 51 -8.76 -7.84 2.28
CA PHE A 51 -9.36 -9.18 2.17
C PHE A 51 -8.54 -10.28 2.84
N GLY A 52 -7.23 -10.11 2.95
CA GLY A 52 -6.31 -11.04 3.62
C GLY A 52 -6.23 -10.84 5.13
N TYR A 53 -6.83 -9.77 5.68
CA TYR A 53 -6.74 -9.44 7.10
C TYR A 53 -7.21 -10.61 8.00
N GLY A 54 -6.42 -10.91 9.03
CA GLY A 54 -6.74 -11.94 10.02
C GLY A 54 -6.44 -13.39 9.61
N ASN A 55 -6.13 -13.67 8.34
CA ASN A 55 -5.78 -15.02 7.88
C ASN A 55 -4.44 -15.01 7.12
N LYS A 56 -3.38 -15.47 7.79
CA LYS A 56 -2.02 -15.51 7.25
C LYS A 56 -1.93 -16.26 5.92
N LYS A 57 -2.64 -17.38 5.76
CA LYS A 57 -2.63 -18.16 4.50
C LYS A 57 -3.26 -17.37 3.36
N ARG A 58 -4.45 -16.77 3.60
CA ARG A 58 -5.15 -15.96 2.58
C ARG A 58 -4.33 -14.73 2.20
N LEU A 59 -3.75 -14.05 3.18
CA LEU A 59 -2.85 -12.93 2.95
C LEU A 59 -1.67 -13.33 2.07
N SER A 60 -0.95 -14.41 2.42
CA SER A 60 0.19 -14.88 1.63
C SER A 60 -0.18 -15.18 0.19
N ILE A 61 -1.27 -15.92 -0.04
CA ILE A 61 -1.68 -16.31 -1.40
C ILE A 61 -1.99 -15.07 -2.23
N LEU A 62 -2.84 -14.17 -1.72
CA LEU A 62 -3.21 -12.94 -2.43
C LEU A 62 -2.00 -12.04 -2.68
N TYR A 63 -1.09 -11.94 -1.71
CA TYR A 63 0.12 -11.12 -1.82
C TYR A 63 1.11 -11.69 -2.83
N ILE A 64 1.34 -13.01 -2.83
CA ILE A 64 2.21 -13.68 -3.82
C ILE A 64 1.64 -13.52 -5.22
N ILE A 65 0.32 -13.71 -5.41
CA ILE A 65 -0.34 -13.50 -6.71
C ILE A 65 -0.11 -12.06 -7.19
N LEU A 66 -0.28 -11.07 -6.30
CA LEU A 66 -0.01 -9.68 -6.65
C LEU A 66 1.45 -9.48 -7.06
N CYS A 67 2.41 -9.99 -6.29
CA CYS A 67 3.85 -9.85 -6.60
C CYS A 67 4.20 -10.46 -7.96
N ILE A 68 3.65 -11.64 -8.28
CA ILE A 68 3.84 -12.30 -9.58
C ILE A 68 3.24 -11.43 -10.70
N GLY A 69 2.04 -10.89 -10.50
CA GLY A 69 1.41 -9.99 -11.46
C GLY A 69 2.22 -8.72 -11.71
N VAL A 70 2.74 -8.08 -10.65
CA VAL A 70 3.62 -6.91 -10.76
C VAL A 70 4.89 -7.26 -11.53
N PHE A 71 5.54 -8.37 -11.19
CA PHE A 71 6.76 -8.81 -11.86
C PHE A 71 6.59 -9.03 -13.37
N PHE A 72 5.49 -9.67 -13.80
CA PHE A 72 5.23 -9.88 -15.22
C PHE A 72 4.84 -8.60 -15.97
N LEU A 73 4.11 -7.68 -15.33
CA LEU A 73 3.80 -6.38 -15.93
C LEU A 73 5.08 -5.56 -16.16
N GLU A 74 6.04 -5.64 -15.24
CA GLU A 74 7.32 -4.93 -15.34
C GLU A 74 8.27 -5.56 -16.37
N LEU A 75 8.24 -6.89 -16.55
CA LEU A 75 8.98 -7.57 -17.61
C LEU A 75 8.57 -7.14 -19.03
N GLY A 76 7.31 -6.73 -19.21
CA GLY A 76 6.79 -6.26 -20.50
C GLY A 76 7.12 -4.80 -20.82
N ALA A 77 7.74 -4.06 -19.89
CA ALA A 77 8.10 -2.66 -20.09
C ALA A 77 9.40 -2.51 -20.91
N PRO A 78 9.59 -1.41 -21.67
CA PRO A 78 10.82 -1.17 -22.44
C PRO A 78 12.06 -1.25 -21.56
N GLN A 79 13.11 -1.94 -22.03
CA GLN A 79 14.33 -2.23 -21.26
C GLN A 79 15.19 -1.01 -20.88
N GLU A 80 14.84 0.20 -21.34
CA GLU A 80 15.43 1.45 -20.85
C GLU A 80 15.17 1.65 -19.34
N TYR A 81 14.19 0.95 -18.78
CA TYR A 81 13.91 0.84 -17.35
C TYR A 81 14.41 -0.51 -16.85
N ALA A 82 15.71 -0.66 -16.62
CA ALA A 82 16.22 -1.90 -16.05
C ALA A 82 15.47 -2.23 -14.75
N ILE A 83 14.98 -3.47 -14.63
CA ILE A 83 14.16 -3.99 -13.50
C ILE A 83 14.82 -3.75 -12.13
N LEU A 84 16.16 -3.62 -12.12
CA LEU A 84 16.96 -3.33 -10.92
C LEU A 84 17.18 -1.83 -10.67
N TYR A 85 17.05 -0.97 -11.68
CA TYR A 85 17.43 0.45 -11.59
C TYR A 85 16.25 1.41 -11.53
N MET A 86 15.06 1.03 -12.03
CA MET A 86 13.93 1.99 -12.12
C MET A 86 12.61 1.53 -11.51
N ASN A 87 12.37 0.23 -11.33
CA ASN A 87 11.10 -0.24 -10.75
C ASN A 87 11.30 -1.39 -9.76
N ILE A 88 11.50 -1.03 -8.49
CA ILE A 88 11.75 -1.98 -7.39
C ILE A 88 10.46 -2.56 -6.79
N GLN A 89 9.29 -2.27 -7.41
CA GLN A 89 8.00 -2.62 -6.84
C GLN A 89 7.82 -4.14 -6.69
N TRP A 90 8.38 -4.95 -7.59
CA TRP A 90 8.41 -6.41 -7.46
C TRP A 90 9.07 -6.91 -6.15
N ALA A 91 10.00 -6.14 -5.57
CA ALA A 91 10.70 -6.48 -4.33
C ALA A 91 9.81 -6.41 -3.09
N MET A 92 8.55 -5.96 -3.24
CA MET A 92 7.54 -6.00 -2.19
C MET A 92 7.35 -7.41 -1.58
N ILE A 93 7.67 -8.48 -2.32
CA ILE A 93 7.67 -9.86 -1.82
C ILE A 93 8.52 -10.03 -0.54
N LEU A 94 9.59 -9.25 -0.39
CA LEU A 94 10.50 -9.30 0.75
C LEU A 94 9.85 -8.87 2.07
N ALA A 95 8.73 -8.16 2.02
CA ALA A 95 7.95 -7.82 3.21
C ALA A 95 7.15 -9.02 3.76
N LEU A 96 6.88 -10.04 2.94
CA LEU A 96 6.02 -11.16 3.32
C LEU A 96 6.53 -11.95 4.55
N PRO A 97 7.82 -12.32 4.65
CA PRO A 97 8.34 -12.97 5.85
C PRO A 97 8.09 -12.16 7.13
N LEU A 98 8.31 -10.85 7.09
CA LEU A 98 8.08 -9.96 8.23
C LEU A 98 6.59 -9.90 8.61
N MET A 99 5.69 -9.84 7.62
CA MET A 99 4.25 -9.88 7.85
C MET A 99 3.79 -11.20 8.48
N LEU A 100 4.41 -12.33 8.12
CA LEU A 100 4.07 -13.64 8.67
C LEU A 100 4.59 -13.85 10.09
N LEU A 101 5.71 -13.23 10.44
CA LEU A 101 6.24 -13.20 11.81
C LEU A 101 5.43 -12.29 12.74
N TYR A 102 4.61 -11.39 12.20
CA TYR A 102 3.78 -10.50 13.01
C TYR A 102 2.79 -11.30 13.88
N ASN A 103 2.72 -10.92 15.15
CA ASN A 103 1.89 -11.55 16.18
C ASN A 103 0.53 -10.85 16.38
N GLY A 104 0.21 -9.81 15.60
CA GLY A 104 -1.05 -9.08 15.70
C GLY A 104 -1.06 -7.97 16.76
N GLN A 105 -0.02 -7.87 17.60
CA GLN A 105 0.05 -6.88 18.67
C GLN A 105 0.89 -5.67 18.26
N LYS A 106 0.48 -4.49 18.69
CA LYS A 106 1.28 -3.28 18.55
C LYS A 106 2.59 -3.45 19.33
N GLY A 107 3.73 -3.10 18.72
CA GLY A 107 5.02 -3.13 19.40
C GLY A 107 5.07 -2.22 20.65
N LYS A 108 5.97 -2.55 21.58
CA LYS A 108 6.18 -1.82 22.86
C LYS A 108 6.31 -0.31 22.68
N TYR A 109 6.95 0.13 21.59
CA TYR A 109 7.09 1.54 21.24
C TYR A 109 6.30 1.85 19.96
N SER A 110 5.56 2.96 20.00
CA SER A 110 4.81 3.46 18.84
C SER A 110 5.71 4.29 17.93
N LEU A 111 6.49 3.63 17.08
CA LEU A 111 7.42 4.28 16.13
C LEU A 111 6.73 5.01 14.95
N LYS A 112 5.42 5.29 15.06
CA LYS A 112 4.66 5.99 14.01
C LYS A 112 5.30 7.33 13.63
N TYR A 113 5.74 8.11 14.62
CA TYR A 113 6.33 9.43 14.39
C TYR A 113 7.73 9.33 13.79
N LEU A 114 8.48 8.25 14.09
CA LEU A 114 9.74 7.99 13.43
C LEU A 114 9.51 7.85 11.92
N PHE A 115 8.53 7.05 11.50
CA PHE A 115 8.19 6.93 10.08
C PHE A 115 7.72 8.25 9.47
N TYR A 116 6.83 8.99 10.14
CA TYR A 116 6.30 10.27 9.62
C TYR A 116 7.36 11.36 9.49
N VAL A 117 8.41 11.35 10.32
CA VAL A 117 9.52 12.30 10.22
C VAL A 117 10.59 11.79 9.24
N PHE A 118 10.92 10.50 9.31
CA PHE A 118 11.93 9.88 8.46
C PHE A 118 11.55 9.95 6.98
N TYR A 119 10.28 9.72 6.63
CA TYR A 119 9.83 9.70 5.25
C TYR A 119 10.08 11.04 4.49
N PRO A 120 9.64 12.21 4.96
CA PRO A 120 9.99 13.47 4.30
C PRO A 120 11.49 13.80 4.44
N ALA A 121 12.10 13.49 5.60
CA ALA A 121 13.49 13.87 5.86
C ALA A 121 14.48 13.18 4.91
N HIS A 122 14.34 11.87 4.67
CA HIS A 122 15.28 11.18 3.77
C HIS A 122 15.11 11.64 2.32
N LEU A 123 13.88 11.98 1.89
CA LEU A 123 13.65 12.57 0.57
C LEU A 123 14.34 13.93 0.43
N TRP A 124 14.25 14.80 1.45
CA TRP A 124 14.98 16.08 1.46
C TRP A 124 16.50 15.88 1.45
N ILE A 125 17.01 14.94 2.25
CA ILE A 125 18.45 14.62 2.26
C ILE A 125 18.90 14.17 0.88
N LEU A 126 18.17 13.25 0.23
CA LEU A 126 18.48 12.79 -1.13
C LEU A 126 18.42 13.93 -2.15
N TYR A 127 17.42 14.80 -2.04
CA TYR A 127 17.29 15.99 -2.90
C TYR A 127 18.50 16.92 -2.76
N PHE A 128 18.90 17.28 -1.52
CA PHE A 128 20.06 18.14 -1.30
C PHE A 128 21.35 17.47 -1.78
N LEU A 129 21.56 16.19 -1.48
CA LEU A 129 22.73 15.44 -1.97
C LEU A 129 22.78 15.43 -3.50
N SER A 130 21.65 15.22 -4.17
CA SER A 130 21.58 15.26 -5.63
C SER A 130 21.95 16.63 -6.20
N GLU A 131 21.66 17.72 -5.50
CA GLU A 131 22.00 19.07 -5.95
C GLU A 131 23.47 19.41 -5.67
N PHE A 132 24.05 18.90 -4.58
CA PHE A 132 25.47 19.09 -4.26
C PHE A 132 26.43 18.30 -5.17
N TYR A 133 25.97 17.19 -5.75
CA TYR A 133 26.77 16.33 -6.64
C TYR A 133 26.48 16.53 -8.14
N LYS A 134 25.67 17.53 -8.49
CA LYS A 134 25.56 18.07 -9.86
C LYS A 134 26.66 19.08 -10.13
#